data_AF-A0A6A6WXP3-F1
#
_entry.id   AF-A0A6A6WXP3-F1
#
_cell.length_a   1.000
_cell.length_b   1.000
_cell.length_c   1.000
_cell.angle_alpha   90.00
_cell.angle_beta   90.00
_cell.angle_gamma   90.00
#
_symmetry.space_group_name_H-M   'P 1'
#
loop_
_entity.id
_entity.type
_entity.pdbx_description
1 polymer ?
#
loop_
_entity_poly.entity_id
_entity_poly.type
_entity_poly.pdbx_seq_one_letter_code
_entity_poly.pdbx_strand_id
1 'polypeptide(L)'
;MQSQFESLRAAQSFWSRPRDAQQAGAIAELLDATATSPTPDTPKLKIYIFPDSSLLNSTQPQFWGLSELDIDSRTTILYISDKQPDVAGTALHTFMSSRQCARSQCFLAEYVMADQAGTLSKEMGLPERLQRDIDALDRGMVEELMERLEGGRNLEAPVLTSKLGEYCEERLSVGVKRGIVS
;
A
#
# COMPACT_ATOMS: atom_id res chain seq x y z
N MET A 1 3.96 7.60 -13.15
CA MET A 1 2.74 7.52 -12.32
C MET A 1 1.53 7.09 -13.12
N GLN A 2 1.14 7.79 -14.20
CA GLN A 2 -0.02 7.39 -15.02
C GLN A 2 0.14 5.97 -15.63
N SER A 3 1.34 5.64 -16.11
CA SER A 3 1.70 4.27 -16.57
C SER A 3 1.70 3.20 -15.47
N GLN A 4 1.85 3.57 -14.19
CA GLN A 4 1.81 2.60 -13.09
C GLN A 4 0.37 2.25 -12.71
N PHE A 5 -0.56 3.20 -12.84
CA PHE A 5 -1.99 2.92 -12.68
C PHE A 5 -2.59 2.15 -13.86
N GLU A 6 -1.92 2.09 -15.02
CA GLU A 6 -2.33 1.18 -16.11
C GLU A 6 -2.28 -0.29 -15.69
N SER A 7 -1.30 -0.69 -14.87
CA SER A 7 -1.23 -2.03 -14.29
C SER A 7 -2.45 -2.34 -13.42
N LEU A 8 -2.97 -1.34 -12.70
CA LEU A 8 -4.21 -1.47 -11.93
C LEU A 8 -5.44 -1.57 -12.84
N ARG A 9 -5.46 -0.86 -13.99
CA ARG A 9 -6.50 -1.06 -15.03
C ARG A 9 -6.43 -2.45 -15.65
N ALA A 10 -5.25 -2.97 -15.92
CA ALA A 10 -5.07 -4.33 -16.43
C ALA A 10 -5.63 -5.38 -15.46
N ALA A 11 -5.54 -5.12 -14.15
CA ALA A 11 -6.14 -5.93 -13.09
C ALA A 11 -7.64 -5.66 -12.82
N GLN A 12 -8.36 -4.86 -13.63
CA GLN A 12 -9.73 -4.45 -13.28
C GLN A 12 -10.70 -5.62 -13.04
N SER A 13 -10.55 -6.72 -13.79
CA SER A 13 -11.34 -7.95 -13.59
C SER A 13 -11.08 -8.66 -12.27
N PHE A 14 -9.90 -8.45 -11.66
CA PHE A 14 -9.57 -8.99 -10.33
C PHE A 14 -10.44 -8.35 -9.25
N TRP A 15 -10.68 -7.04 -9.36
CA TRP A 15 -11.42 -6.24 -8.37
C TRP A 15 -12.94 -6.40 -8.47
N SER A 16 -13.48 -7.06 -9.49
CA SER A 16 -14.92 -7.07 -9.78
C SER A 16 -15.76 -8.00 -8.88
N ARG A 17 -15.23 -8.44 -7.73
CA ARG A 17 -15.88 -9.44 -6.88
C ARG A 17 -16.83 -8.79 -5.87
N PRO A 18 -18.04 -9.35 -5.62
CA PRO A 18 -19.06 -8.73 -4.76
C PRO A 18 -18.65 -8.53 -3.30
N ARG A 19 -17.78 -9.39 -2.74
CA ARG A 19 -17.28 -9.25 -1.37
C ARG A 19 -16.30 -8.08 -1.21
N ASP A 20 -15.76 -7.61 -2.32
CA ASP A 20 -14.75 -6.57 -2.39
C ASP A 20 -15.36 -5.24 -2.85
N ALA A 21 -16.69 -5.07 -2.78
CA ALA A 21 -17.39 -3.93 -3.39
C ALA A 21 -16.83 -2.55 -2.97
N GLN A 22 -16.41 -2.40 -1.71
CA GLN A 22 -15.76 -1.17 -1.23
C GLN A 22 -14.37 -0.97 -1.86
N GLN A 23 -13.55 -2.02 -1.87
CA GLN A 23 -12.23 -2.03 -2.49
C GLN A 23 -12.33 -1.75 -3.99
N ALA A 24 -13.24 -2.44 -4.68
CA ALA A 24 -13.55 -2.29 -6.09
C ALA A 24 -14.02 -0.87 -6.43
N GLY A 25 -14.91 -0.32 -5.61
CA GLY A 25 -15.41 1.05 -5.75
C GLY A 25 -14.29 2.08 -5.60
N ALA A 26 -13.44 1.94 -4.58
CA ALA A 26 -12.30 2.84 -4.37
C ALA A 26 -11.29 2.75 -5.52
N ILE A 27 -11.01 1.55 -6.04
CA ILE A 27 -10.11 1.36 -7.19
C ILE A 27 -10.72 1.98 -8.45
N ALA A 28 -12.00 1.75 -8.72
CA ALA A 28 -12.68 2.35 -9.87
C ALA A 28 -12.65 3.89 -9.79
N GLU A 29 -12.95 4.46 -8.61
CA GLU A 29 -12.88 5.90 -8.37
C GLU A 29 -11.47 6.47 -8.64
N LEU A 30 -10.42 5.79 -8.17
CA LEU A 30 -9.03 6.19 -8.40
C LEU A 30 -8.66 6.12 -9.89
N LEU A 31 -9.10 5.06 -10.58
CA LEU A 31 -8.85 4.90 -12.01
C LEU A 31 -9.59 5.96 -12.83
N ASP A 32 -10.80 6.33 -12.47
CA ASP A 32 -11.53 7.42 -13.13
C ASP A 32 -10.82 8.75 -12.88
N ALA A 33 -10.41 9.02 -11.65
CA ALA A 33 -9.70 10.26 -11.28
C ALA A 33 -8.33 10.43 -11.96
N THR A 34 -7.74 9.34 -12.46
CA THR A 34 -6.44 9.33 -13.16
C THR A 34 -6.59 9.18 -14.68
N ALA A 35 -7.82 9.17 -15.20
CA ALA A 35 -8.09 9.02 -16.63
C ALA A 35 -7.58 10.22 -17.44
N THR A 36 -7.08 9.94 -18.65
CA THR A 36 -6.51 10.93 -19.57
C THR A 36 -7.56 11.90 -20.14
N SER A 37 -8.84 11.54 -20.07
CA SER A 37 -9.97 12.35 -20.54
C SER A 37 -11.01 12.51 -19.43
N PRO A 38 -10.78 13.37 -18.44
CA PRO A 38 -11.74 13.60 -17.37
C PRO A 38 -13.00 14.30 -17.91
N THR A 39 -14.16 13.77 -17.55
CA THR A 39 -15.46 14.44 -17.71
C THR A 39 -15.67 15.45 -16.58
N PRO A 40 -16.63 16.40 -16.69
CA PRO A 40 -16.94 17.32 -15.60
C PRO A 40 -17.31 16.65 -14.27
N ASP A 41 -17.85 15.42 -14.34
CA ASP A 41 -18.26 14.61 -13.19
C ASP A 41 -17.14 13.69 -12.67
N THR A 42 -15.97 13.69 -13.31
CA THR A 42 -14.84 12.85 -12.88
C THR A 42 -14.30 13.33 -11.52
N PRO A 43 -14.12 12.43 -10.53
CA PRO A 43 -13.52 12.79 -9.25
C PRO A 43 -12.15 13.42 -9.48
N LYS A 44 -11.86 14.53 -8.80
CA LYS A 44 -10.57 15.21 -8.94
C LYS A 44 -9.57 14.63 -7.96
N LEU A 45 -8.41 14.22 -8.46
CA LEU A 45 -7.28 13.78 -7.66
C LEU A 45 -6.08 14.72 -7.86
N LYS A 46 -5.49 15.18 -6.77
CA LYS A 46 -4.21 15.88 -6.77
C LYS A 46 -3.22 15.09 -5.92
N ILE A 47 -1.98 14.96 -6.41
CA ILE A 47 -0.91 14.28 -5.68
C ILE A 47 0.24 15.27 -5.55
N TYR A 48 0.60 15.58 -4.31
CA TYR A 48 1.74 16.42 -3.95
C TYR A 48 2.81 15.56 -3.30
N ILE A 49 4.04 15.70 -3.77
CA ILE A 49 5.22 15.12 -3.11
C ILE A 49 5.77 16.18 -2.16
N PHE A 50 5.90 15.86 -0.88
CA PHE A 50 6.43 16.79 0.12
C PHE A 50 7.74 16.29 0.72
N PRO A 51 8.69 17.20 1.05
CA PRO A 51 9.91 16.83 1.74
C PRO A 51 9.62 16.33 3.15
N ASP A 52 10.10 15.14 3.48
CA ASP A 52 9.83 14.48 4.77
C ASP A 52 10.35 15.25 6.00
N SER A 53 11.21 16.27 5.79
CA SER A 53 11.67 17.18 6.85
C SER A 53 10.56 18.05 7.46
N SER A 54 9.39 18.11 6.82
CA SER A 54 8.26 18.95 7.25
C SER A 54 7.28 18.26 8.21
N LEU A 55 7.43 16.96 8.50
CA LEU A 55 6.50 16.20 9.35
C LEU A 55 7.08 15.52 10.59
N LEU A 56 8.36 15.70 10.96
CA LEU A 56 8.95 14.89 12.03
C LEU A 56 9.57 15.70 13.17
N ASN A 57 8.77 15.89 14.23
CA ASN A 57 9.23 15.61 15.59
C ASN A 57 9.14 14.09 15.81
N SER A 58 10.27 13.46 16.12
CA SER A 58 10.57 12.03 15.95
C SER A 58 9.97 11.08 17.00
N THR A 59 8.65 11.13 17.26
CA THR A 59 7.99 10.22 18.21
C THR A 59 6.72 9.55 17.69
N GLN A 60 6.30 9.79 16.44
CA GLN A 60 5.09 9.21 15.86
C GLN A 60 5.41 8.19 14.75
N PRO A 61 4.49 7.23 14.48
CA PRO A 61 4.62 6.31 13.36
C PRO A 61 4.79 7.08 12.04
N GLN A 62 5.74 6.64 11.21
CA GLN A 62 6.02 7.27 9.92
C GLN A 62 4.83 7.01 8.98
N PHE A 63 4.14 8.07 8.55
CA PHE A 63 3.11 7.98 7.54
C PHE A 63 3.71 8.34 6.18
N TRP A 64 3.68 7.40 5.23
CA TRP A 64 4.20 7.63 3.88
C TRP A 64 3.29 8.50 3.01
N GLY A 65 2.02 8.62 3.39
CA GLY A 65 1.10 9.51 2.72
C GLY A 65 -0.11 9.88 3.58
N LEU A 66 -0.70 11.03 3.26
CA LEU A 66 -1.87 11.62 3.92
C LEU A 66 -2.91 11.98 2.85
N SER A 67 -4.19 11.90 3.22
CA SER A 67 -5.30 12.29 2.35
C SER A 67 -6.11 13.42 2.96
N GLU A 68 -6.50 14.37 2.13
CA GLU A 68 -7.43 15.45 2.44
C GLU A 68 -8.55 15.46 1.39
N LEU A 69 -9.79 15.73 1.81
CA LEU A 69 -10.92 15.95 0.91
C LEU A 69 -11.30 17.42 0.96
N ASP A 70 -11.05 18.14 -0.13
CA ASP A 70 -11.61 19.46 -0.34
C ASP A 70 -13.10 19.31 -0.67
N ILE A 71 -13.96 19.67 0.29
CA ILE A 71 -15.41 19.49 0.21
C ILE A 71 -16.02 20.39 -0.88
N ASP A 72 -15.48 21.61 -1.05
CA ASP A 72 -16.03 22.60 -1.97
C ASP A 72 -15.75 22.22 -3.41
N SER A 73 -14.55 21.73 -3.69
CA SER A 73 -14.15 21.31 -5.04
C SER A 73 -14.33 19.82 -5.31
N ARG A 74 -14.74 19.04 -4.31
CA ARG A 74 -14.78 17.56 -4.31
C ARG A 74 -13.48 16.94 -4.80
N THR A 75 -12.35 17.55 -4.43
CA THR A 75 -11.02 17.10 -4.82
C THR A 75 -10.41 16.29 -3.68
N THR A 76 -10.00 15.06 -3.97
CA THR A 76 -9.12 14.31 -3.08
C THR A 76 -7.68 14.75 -3.33
N ILE A 77 -7.01 15.18 -2.27
CA ILE A 77 -5.62 15.61 -2.28
C ILE A 77 -4.81 14.58 -1.50
N LEU A 78 -3.80 14.02 -2.14
CA LEU A 78 -2.83 13.11 -1.51
C LEU A 78 -1.52 13.85 -1.34
N TYR A 79 -0.96 13.79 -0.14
CA TYR A 79 0.39 14.22 0.16
C TYR A 79 1.23 12.96 0.34
N ILE A 80 2.31 12.82 -0.40
CA ILE A 80 3.20 11.65 -0.36
C ILE A 80 4.61 12.09 0.00
N SER A 81 5.23 11.39 0.95
CA SER A 81 6.59 11.66 1.38
C SER A 81 7.59 11.40 0.26
N ASP A 82 8.54 12.31 0.06
CA ASP A 82 9.64 12.15 -0.92
C ASP A 82 10.60 10.99 -0.59
N LYS A 83 10.52 10.44 0.63
CA LYS A 83 11.24 9.22 1.03
C LYS A 83 10.62 7.93 0.49
N GLN A 84 9.40 7.96 -0.08
CA GLN A 84 8.86 6.78 -0.77
C GLN A 84 9.17 6.79 -2.27
N PRO A 85 10.04 5.87 -2.75
CA PRO A 85 10.26 5.73 -4.19
C PRO A 85 9.06 5.12 -4.92
N ASP A 86 8.23 4.31 -4.23
CA ASP A 86 6.98 3.78 -4.81
C ASP A 86 5.81 4.74 -4.57
N VAL A 87 5.78 5.82 -5.34
CA VAL A 87 4.75 6.85 -5.25
C VAL A 87 3.37 6.31 -5.65
N ALA A 88 3.29 5.41 -6.64
CA ALA A 88 2.01 4.86 -7.09
C ALA A 88 1.41 3.89 -6.06
N GLY A 89 2.21 2.98 -5.49
CA GLY A 89 1.77 2.10 -4.41
C GLY A 89 1.34 2.89 -3.18
N THR A 90 2.10 3.92 -2.82
CA THR A 90 1.74 4.80 -1.70
C THR A 90 0.46 5.58 -1.98
N ALA A 91 0.30 6.13 -3.19
CA ALA A 91 -0.93 6.83 -3.59
C ALA A 91 -2.16 5.90 -3.54
N LEU A 92 -2.04 4.68 -4.06
CA LEU A 92 -3.09 3.66 -4.02
C LEU A 92 -3.48 3.34 -2.58
N HIS A 93 -2.50 3.04 -1.72
CA HIS A 93 -2.73 2.74 -0.30
C HIS A 93 -3.42 3.89 0.41
N THR A 94 -2.90 5.11 0.27
CA THR A 94 -3.43 6.31 0.94
C THR A 94 -4.84 6.62 0.43
N PHE A 95 -5.09 6.52 -0.88
CA PHE A 95 -6.41 6.74 -1.46
C PHE A 95 -7.43 5.73 -0.92
N MET A 96 -7.14 4.44 -0.98
CA MET A 96 -8.04 3.39 -0.50
C MET A 96 -8.31 3.50 1.01
N SER A 97 -7.29 3.86 1.78
CA SER A 97 -7.44 4.12 3.22
C SER A 97 -8.37 5.31 3.49
N SER A 98 -8.31 6.37 2.66
CA SER A 98 -9.23 7.51 2.73
C SER A 98 -10.69 7.14 2.41
N ARG A 99 -10.90 6.00 1.72
CA ARG A 99 -12.19 5.39 1.43
C ARG A 99 -12.56 4.27 2.40
N GLN A 100 -11.89 4.22 3.56
CA GLN A 100 -12.15 3.29 4.65
C GLN A 100 -11.94 1.81 4.27
N CYS A 101 -11.18 1.51 3.21
CA CYS A 101 -10.80 0.14 2.88
C CYS A 101 -9.96 -0.45 4.02
N ALA A 102 -10.12 -1.75 4.27
CA ALA A 102 -9.30 -2.43 5.28
C ALA A 102 -7.83 -2.44 4.84
N ARG A 103 -6.90 -2.36 5.80
CA ARG A 103 -5.46 -2.36 5.50
C ARG A 103 -5.01 -3.60 4.70
N SER A 104 -5.63 -4.75 4.94
CA SER A 104 -5.42 -5.97 4.16
C SER A 104 -5.82 -5.82 2.69
N GLN A 105 -6.91 -5.12 2.41
CA GLN A 105 -7.37 -4.81 1.05
C GLN A 105 -6.43 -3.82 0.36
N CYS A 106 -5.91 -2.82 1.09
CA CYS A 106 -4.91 -1.90 0.56
C CYS A 106 -3.62 -2.66 0.15
N PHE A 107 -3.10 -3.52 1.03
CA PHE A 107 -1.90 -4.31 0.74
C PHE A 107 -2.10 -5.28 -0.43
N LEU A 108 -3.30 -5.88 -0.56
CA LEU A 108 -3.64 -6.71 -1.72
C LEU A 108 -3.65 -5.90 -3.02
N ALA A 109 -4.19 -4.69 -3.00
CA ALA A 109 -4.20 -3.80 -4.16
C ALA A 109 -2.79 -3.40 -4.60
N GLU A 110 -1.92 -3.05 -3.65
CA GLU A 110 -0.51 -2.79 -3.92
C GLU A 110 0.20 -4.01 -4.51
N TYR A 111 -0.03 -5.20 -3.94
CA TYR A 111 0.55 -6.44 -4.43
C TYR A 111 0.16 -6.73 -5.88
N VAL A 112 -1.14 -6.70 -6.18
CA VAL A 112 -1.65 -6.98 -7.53
C VAL A 112 -1.16 -5.94 -8.52
N MET A 113 -1.13 -4.65 -8.14
CA MET A 113 -0.60 -3.61 -9.01
C MET A 113 0.88 -3.84 -9.33
N ALA A 114 1.69 -4.18 -8.32
CA ALA A 114 3.12 -4.46 -8.49
C ALA A 114 3.36 -5.74 -9.32
N ASP A 115 2.54 -6.77 -9.13
CA ASP A 115 2.58 -8.01 -9.92
C ASP A 115 2.31 -7.73 -11.40
N GLN A 116 1.21 -7.02 -11.70
CA GLN A 116 0.87 -6.63 -13.07
C GLN A 116 1.91 -5.68 -13.70
N ALA A 117 2.55 -4.83 -12.89
CA ALA A 117 3.63 -3.97 -13.34
C ALA A 117 4.98 -4.70 -13.51
N GLY A 118 5.11 -5.94 -13.03
CA GLY A 118 6.37 -6.67 -12.99
C GLY A 118 7.41 -6.03 -12.05
N THR A 119 6.96 -5.32 -11.02
CA THR A 119 7.81 -4.57 -10.06
C THR A 119 7.90 -5.22 -8.68
N LEU A 120 7.42 -6.45 -8.53
CA LEU A 120 7.69 -7.24 -7.32
C LEU A 120 9.20 -7.47 -7.17
N SER A 121 9.70 -7.45 -5.92
CA SER A 121 11.11 -7.77 -5.67
C SER A 121 11.41 -9.20 -6.12
N LYS A 122 12.56 -9.40 -6.78
CA LYS A 122 12.94 -10.72 -7.31
C LYS A 122 13.19 -11.75 -6.22
N GLU A 123 13.65 -11.28 -5.05
CA GLU A 123 14.03 -12.12 -3.93
C GLU A 123 12.80 -12.60 -3.16
N MET A 124 11.89 -11.67 -2.83
CA MET A 124 10.79 -11.94 -1.89
C MET A 124 9.41 -11.95 -2.55
N GLY A 125 9.31 -11.53 -3.81
CA GLY A 125 8.03 -11.46 -4.52
C GLY A 125 7.05 -10.48 -3.86
N LEU A 126 7.55 -9.44 -3.18
CA LEU A 126 6.75 -8.42 -2.50
C LEU A 126 7.00 -7.05 -3.13
N PRO A 127 6.02 -6.13 -3.08
CA PRO A 127 6.27 -4.71 -3.30
C PRO A 127 7.38 -4.20 -2.37
N GLU A 128 8.30 -3.38 -2.87
CA GLU A 128 9.37 -2.79 -2.05
C GLU A 128 8.82 -1.98 -0.88
N ARG A 129 7.68 -1.32 -1.08
CA ARG A 129 7.04 -0.50 -0.04
C ARG A 129 6.59 -1.36 1.15
N LEU A 130 6.04 -2.56 0.92
CA LEU A 130 5.69 -3.48 2.01
C LEU A 130 6.92 -4.01 2.75
N GLN A 131 8.02 -4.26 2.03
CA GLN A 131 9.29 -4.66 2.66
C GLN A 131 9.81 -3.55 3.58
N ARG A 132 9.81 -2.29 3.13
CA ARG A 132 10.22 -1.14 3.97
C ARG A 132 9.35 -0.96 5.21
N ASP A 133 8.04 -1.13 5.07
CA ASP A 133 7.13 -1.06 6.22
C ASP A 133 7.51 -2.09 7.29
N ILE A 134 7.78 -3.33 6.88
CA ILE A 134 8.18 -4.41 7.79
C ILE A 134 9.60 -4.20 8.33
N ASP A 135 10.51 -3.66 7.51
CA ASP A 135 11.87 -3.33 7.94
C ASP A 135 11.91 -2.25 9.04
N ALA A 136 10.92 -1.35 9.05
CA ALA A 136 10.76 -0.30 10.05
C ALA A 136 10.14 -0.80 11.37
N LEU A 137 9.56 -2.00 11.40
CA LEU A 137 9.02 -2.60 12.62
C LEU A 137 10.15 -3.12 13.51
N ASP A 138 9.99 -2.95 14.82
CA ASP A 138 10.83 -3.66 15.78
C ASP A 138 10.51 -5.17 15.82
N ARG A 139 11.39 -5.95 16.45
CA ARG A 139 11.25 -7.41 16.47
C ARG A 139 9.92 -7.87 17.09
N GLY A 140 9.44 -7.22 18.15
CA GLY A 140 8.20 -7.59 18.82
C GLY A 140 6.98 -7.31 17.95
N MET A 141 6.99 -6.19 17.20
CA MET A 141 5.96 -5.86 16.22
C MET A 141 5.94 -6.85 15.04
N VAL A 142 7.10 -7.36 14.61
CA VAL A 142 7.17 -8.41 13.58
C VAL A 142 6.60 -9.74 14.11
N GLU A 143 6.87 -10.09 15.37
CA GLU A 143 6.27 -11.28 16.02
C GLU A 143 4.74 -11.14 16.11
N GLU A 144 4.22 -9.98 16.54
CA GLU A 144 2.78 -9.72 16.55
C GLU A 144 2.15 -9.81 15.15
N LEU A 145 2.84 -9.27 14.13
CA LEU A 145 2.41 -9.40 12.74
C LEU A 145 2.33 -10.87 12.32
N MET A 146 3.35 -11.68 12.61
CA MET A 146 3.35 -13.11 12.33
C MET A 146 2.19 -13.85 12.98
N GLU A 147 1.95 -13.64 14.27
CA GLU A 147 0.82 -14.26 14.98
C GLU A 147 -0.53 -13.91 14.33
N ARG A 148 -0.66 -12.67 13.82
CA ARG A 148 -1.87 -12.24 13.11
C ARG A 148 -2.02 -12.89 11.74
N LEU A 149 -0.91 -13.10 11.01
CA LEU A 149 -0.90 -13.79 9.72
C LEU A 149 -1.28 -15.27 9.89
N GLU A 150 -0.73 -15.95 10.90
CA GLU A 150 -0.99 -17.35 11.23
C GLU A 150 -2.39 -17.58 11.79
N GLY A 151 -2.90 -16.62 12.58
CA GLY A 151 -4.22 -16.68 13.20
C GLY A 151 -5.41 -16.62 12.23
N GLY A 152 -5.16 -16.57 10.91
CA GLY A 152 -6.18 -16.72 9.86
C GLY A 152 -7.25 -15.62 9.81
N ARG A 153 -7.07 -14.54 10.58
CA ARG A 153 -8.01 -13.41 10.60
C ARG A 153 -7.49 -12.33 9.65
N ASN A 154 -8.18 -12.17 8.53
CA ASN A 154 -8.24 -10.94 7.72
C ASN A 154 -7.27 -10.71 6.56
N LEU A 155 -6.72 -11.74 5.90
CA LEU A 155 -6.15 -11.52 4.56
C LEU A 155 -6.90 -12.36 3.54
N GLU A 156 -7.75 -11.69 2.75
CA GLU A 156 -8.49 -12.27 1.61
C GLU A 156 -7.56 -12.66 0.43
N ALA A 157 -6.27 -12.84 0.70
CA ALA A 157 -5.22 -13.08 -0.27
C ALA A 157 -4.17 -14.07 0.26
N PRO A 158 -4.39 -15.39 0.11
CA PRO A 158 -3.48 -16.43 0.61
C PRO A 158 -2.04 -16.28 0.11
N VAL A 159 -1.86 -15.82 -1.14
CA VAL A 159 -0.53 -15.58 -1.73
C VAL A 159 0.19 -14.45 -1.00
N LEU A 160 -0.50 -13.34 -0.74
CA LEU A 160 0.09 -12.21 -0.01
C LEU A 160 0.41 -12.60 1.44
N THR A 161 -0.49 -13.32 2.12
CA THR A 161 -0.23 -13.84 3.47
C THR A 161 1.01 -14.72 3.52
N SER A 162 1.16 -15.66 2.57
CA SER A 162 2.34 -16.52 2.47
C SER A 162 3.61 -15.72 2.29
N LYS A 163 3.60 -14.75 1.37
CA LYS A 163 4.78 -13.91 1.08
C LYS A 163 5.16 -13.00 2.25
N LEU A 164 4.17 -12.42 2.92
CA LEU A 164 4.40 -11.63 4.14
C LEU A 164 4.96 -12.51 5.27
N GLY A 165 4.45 -13.73 5.42
CA GLY A 165 4.94 -14.71 6.39
C GLY A 165 6.41 -15.08 6.14
N GLU A 166 6.73 -15.51 4.92
CA GLU A 166 8.11 -15.82 4.49
C GLU A 166 9.08 -14.66 4.79
N TYR A 167 8.67 -13.43 4.49
CA TYR A 167 9.50 -12.24 4.74
C TYR A 167 9.70 -11.94 6.23
N CYS A 168 8.65 -12.09 7.03
CA CYS A 168 8.74 -11.90 8.48
C CYS A 168 9.61 -12.99 9.15
N GLU A 169 9.50 -14.24 8.71
CA GLU A 169 10.36 -15.34 9.18
C GLU A 169 11.84 -15.08 8.91
N GLU A 170 12.17 -14.58 7.72
CA GLU A 170 13.54 -14.19 7.37
C GLU A 170 14.06 -13.10 8.30
N ARG A 171 13.26 -12.05 8.53
CA ARG A 171 13.59 -10.93 9.43
C ARG A 171 13.87 -11.41 10.86
N LEU A 172 13.03 -12.30 11.39
CA LEU A 172 13.21 -12.88 12.73
C LEU A 172 14.46 -13.77 12.79
N SER A 173 14.75 -14.52 11.74
CA SER A 173 15.91 -15.41 11.64
C SER A 173 17.25 -14.66 11.56
N VAL A 174 17.28 -13.50 10.89
CA VAL A 174 18.48 -12.63 10.80
C VAL A 174 18.81 -12.02 12.17
N GLY A 175 17.81 -11.67 12.97
CA GLY A 175 17.98 -11.16 14.33
C GLY A 175 18.66 -12.16 15.28
N VAL A 176 18.33 -13.45 15.16
CA VAL A 176 18.94 -14.53 15.96
C VAL A 176 20.43 -14.69 15.64
N LYS A 177 20.83 -14.57 14.37
CA LYS A 177 22.25 -14.68 13.96
C LYS A 177 23.12 -13.52 14.47
N ARG A 178 22.56 -12.34 14.71
CA ARG A 178 23.28 -11.19 15.29
C ARG A 178 23.40 -11.23 16.81
N GLY A 179 22.62 -12.07 17.50
CA GLY A 179 22.66 -12.25 18.95
C GLY A 179 23.58 -13.38 19.46
N ILE A 180 24.22 -14.14 18.56
CA ILE A 180 25.12 -15.27 18.90
C ILE A 180 26.61 -14.86 18.81
N VAL A 181 26.89 -13.56 18.73
CA VAL A 181 28.26 -13.03 18.87
C VAL A 181 28.30 -12.09 20.08
N SER A 182 28.39 -12.67 21.27
CA SER A 182 28.84 -12.01 22.50
C SER A 182 29.49 -13.04 23.41
#